data_AF-A0A522DC60-F1
#
_entry.id   AF-A0A522DC60-F1
#
_cell.length_a   1.000
_cell.length_b   1.000
_cell.length_c   1.000
_cell.angle_alpha   90.00
_cell.angle_beta   90.00
_cell.angle_gamma   90.00
#
_symmetry.space_group_name_H-M   'P 1'
#
loop_
_entity.id
_entity.type
_entity.pdbx_description
1 polymer ?
#
loop_
_entity_poly.entity_id
_entity_poly.type
_entity_poly.pdbx_seq_one_letter_code
_entity_poly.pdbx_strand_id
1 'polypeptide(L)'
;MTLKDIFRRAVYYLVRGRPLDKRLVVQIRTAIGMDDPAPIPGLLAQNPQPDDIFGWDSRSPEETTPLFLALASKKLKAAGALLEARPEWLELRNRNGQTPLQRLALNCEDPETFKFLHEKGADMEATDKNGGNVTMMAIRHSALNAATILIGLGGRVDLDDPVIEIQLRVATDEMNLPFLKAIGTLREEQKRQQKANLEADIGAMHEGLAAPLTVKTLRLKKAEL
;
A
#
# COMPACT_ATOMS: atom_id res chain seq x y z
N MET A 1 17.21 30.80 1.15
CA MET A 1 15.78 30.98 1.47
C MET A 1 15.31 32.24 0.78
N THR A 2 14.40 32.10 -0.17
CA THR A 2 13.84 33.18 -0.99
C THR A 2 12.61 33.80 -0.32
N LEU A 3 12.21 34.99 -0.78
CA LEU A 3 10.96 35.62 -0.34
C LEU A 3 9.73 34.73 -0.62
N LYS A 4 9.77 33.94 -1.70
CA LYS A 4 8.71 33.00 -2.10
C LYS A 4 8.56 31.85 -1.10
N ASP A 5 9.67 31.37 -0.53
CA ASP A 5 9.70 30.32 0.50
C ASP A 5 9.12 30.85 1.83
N ILE A 6 9.47 32.09 2.19
CA ILE A 6 8.96 32.77 3.38
C ILE A 6 7.45 32.97 3.26
N PHE A 7 6.96 33.46 2.11
CA PHE A 7 5.54 33.70 1.89
C PHE A 7 4.73 32.39 1.85
N ARG A 8 5.26 31.33 1.22
CA ARG A 8 4.67 29.98 1.28
C ARG A 8 4.55 29.49 2.71
N ARG A 9 5.62 29.57 3.52
CA ARG A 9 5.59 29.22 4.94
C ARG A 9 4.56 30.05 5.72
N ALA A 10 4.52 31.37 5.53
CA ALA A 10 3.60 32.25 6.24
C ALA A 10 2.13 31.89 5.97
N VAL A 11 1.75 31.70 4.70
CA VAL A 11 0.39 31.29 4.31
C VAL A 11 0.07 29.89 4.82
N TYR A 12 1.01 28.95 4.70
CA TYR A 12 0.86 27.58 5.20
C TYR A 12 0.63 27.54 6.71
N TYR A 13 1.41 28.29 7.50
CA TYR A 13 1.24 28.38 8.96
C TYR A 13 -0.04 29.12 9.38
N LEU A 14 -0.56 30.02 8.53
CA LEU A 14 -1.86 30.66 8.75
C LEU A 14 -3.04 29.68 8.60
N VAL A 15 -2.86 28.61 7.82
CA VAL A 15 -3.89 27.62 7.46
C VAL A 15 -3.75 26.30 8.22
N ARG A 16 -2.53 25.92 8.65
CA ARG A 16 -2.20 24.64 9.30
C ARG A 16 -1.66 24.77 10.74
N GLY A 17 -1.60 25.98 11.28
CA GLY A 17 -1.02 26.24 12.60
C GLY A 17 0.48 26.46 12.59
N ARG A 18 1.07 26.67 13.77
CA ARG A 18 2.52 26.92 13.89
C ARG A 18 3.30 25.60 13.78
N PRO A 19 4.53 25.61 13.24
CA PRO A 19 5.39 24.44 13.19
C PRO A 19 5.81 24.01 14.60
N LEU A 20 6.22 22.74 14.74
CA LEU A 20 6.91 22.25 15.94
C LEU A 20 8.05 23.21 16.35
N ASP A 21 8.31 23.31 17.65
CA ASP A 21 9.56 23.90 18.14
C ASP A 21 10.74 23.14 17.49
N LYS A 22 11.68 23.89 16.91
CA LYS A 22 12.94 23.38 16.35
C LYS A 22 13.68 22.49 17.35
N ARG A 23 13.51 22.70 18.66
CA ARG A 23 14.02 21.81 19.72
C ARG A 23 13.37 20.42 19.65
N LEU A 24 12.04 20.34 19.65
CA LEU A 24 11.30 19.08 19.52
C LEU A 24 11.61 18.38 18.18
N VAL A 25 11.68 19.12 17.07
CA VAL A 25 12.12 18.59 15.76
C VAL A 25 13.50 17.94 15.85
N VAL A 26 14.47 18.62 16.48
CA VAL A 26 15.82 18.09 16.67
C VAL A 26 15.80 16.84 17.56
N GLN A 27 15.06 16.84 18.68
CA GLN A 27 14.98 15.71 19.60
C GLN A 27 14.33 14.48 18.96
N ILE A 28 13.19 14.66 18.28
CA ILE A 28 12.48 13.57 17.56
C ILE A 28 13.38 12.99 16.45
N ARG A 29 14.06 13.84 15.66
CA ARG A 29 14.99 13.37 14.62
C ARG A 29 16.21 12.64 15.21
N THR A 30 16.75 13.09 16.34
CA THR A 30 17.87 12.40 17.02
C THR A 30 17.44 11.02 17.50
N ALA A 31 16.26 10.90 18.13
CA ALA A 31 15.69 9.62 18.54
C ALA A 31 15.50 8.66 17.36
N ILE A 32 14.89 9.15 16.26
CA ILE A 32 14.76 8.38 15.01
C ILE A 32 16.13 7.95 14.48
N GLY A 33 17.11 8.85 14.42
CA GLY A 33 18.47 8.51 13.94
C GLY A 33 19.15 7.41 14.76
N MET A 34 18.94 7.41 16.08
CA MET A 34 19.46 6.42 17.04
C MET A 34 18.64 5.10 17.06
N ASP A 35 17.48 5.05 16.39
CA ASP A 35 16.45 4.00 16.58
C ASP A 35 16.02 3.84 18.06
N ASP A 36 15.95 4.96 18.78
CA ASP A 36 15.52 5.02 20.18
C ASP A 36 14.01 5.31 20.27
N PRO A 37 13.17 4.34 20.70
CA PRO A 37 11.75 4.55 20.88
C PRO A 37 11.41 5.35 22.15
N ALA A 38 12.26 5.33 23.18
CA ALA A 38 11.88 5.77 24.52
C ALA A 38 11.45 7.24 24.65
N PRO A 39 12.12 8.24 24.02
CA PRO A 39 11.72 9.63 24.14
C PRO A 39 10.54 10.00 23.21
N ILE A 40 10.22 9.17 22.21
CA ILE A 40 9.30 9.55 21.12
C ILE A 40 7.88 9.85 21.63
N PRO A 41 7.22 9.00 22.44
CA PRO A 41 5.88 9.29 22.94
C PRO A 41 5.83 10.56 23.80
N GLY A 42 6.86 10.79 24.64
CA GLY A 42 6.96 11.99 25.47
C GLY A 42 7.20 13.28 24.68
N LEU A 43 7.96 13.20 23.58
CA LEU A 43 8.16 14.33 22.66
C LEU A 43 6.91 14.63 21.81
N LEU A 44 6.15 13.60 21.41
CA LEU A 44 4.89 13.78 20.69
C LEU A 44 3.74 14.23 21.60
N ALA A 45 3.72 13.84 22.88
CA ALA A 45 2.77 14.35 23.86
C ALA A 45 2.93 15.86 24.12
N GLN A 46 4.14 16.41 23.97
CA GLN A 46 4.42 17.85 24.01
C GLN A 46 3.94 18.61 22.76
N ASN A 47 3.52 17.90 21.69
CA ASN A 47 2.93 18.51 20.51
C ASN A 47 1.42 18.20 20.37
N PRO A 48 0.53 19.13 20.77
CA PRO A 48 -0.91 18.92 20.72
C PRO A 48 -1.54 19.09 19.32
N GLN A 49 -0.76 19.37 18.27
CA GLN A 49 -1.29 19.60 16.91
C GLN A 49 -0.54 18.76 15.84
N PRO A 50 -1.22 17.83 15.14
CA PRO A 50 -0.59 16.98 14.13
C PRO A 50 -0.47 17.62 12.73
N ASP A 51 -1.16 18.74 12.49
CA ASP A 51 -1.43 19.27 11.14
C ASP A 51 -0.21 19.79 10.36
N ASP A 52 0.92 20.05 11.03
CA ASP A 52 2.22 20.40 10.42
C ASP A 52 3.29 19.29 10.55
N ILE A 53 2.86 18.06 10.26
CA ILE A 53 3.76 16.91 10.12
C ILE A 53 4.51 16.90 8.77
N PHE A 54 3.97 17.53 7.73
CA PHE A 54 4.51 17.48 6.36
C PHE A 54 5.59 18.55 6.13
N GLY A 55 6.86 18.18 6.32
CA GLY A 55 7.97 19.14 6.35
C GLY A 55 8.31 19.66 7.76
N TRP A 56 7.89 18.93 8.79
CA TRP A 56 8.24 19.13 10.21
C TRP A 56 9.72 19.45 10.44
N ASP A 57 10.62 18.79 9.71
CA ASP A 57 12.04 19.13 9.66
C ASP A 57 12.38 19.94 8.40
N SER A 58 12.85 21.17 8.63
CA SER A 58 13.32 22.10 7.60
C SER A 58 14.57 21.64 6.83
N ARG A 59 15.19 20.51 7.21
CA ARG A 59 16.29 19.85 6.49
C ARG A 59 15.85 18.63 5.67
N SER A 60 14.64 18.13 5.88
CA SER A 60 14.05 17.11 5.02
C SER A 60 13.49 17.75 3.73
N PRO A 61 13.27 16.99 2.65
CA PRO A 61 12.37 17.41 1.59
C PRO A 61 11.02 17.83 2.17
N GLU A 62 10.38 18.83 1.55
CA GLU A 62 8.97 19.13 1.87
C GLU A 62 8.15 17.83 1.77
N GLU A 63 7.17 17.68 2.66
CA GLU A 63 6.28 16.51 2.72
C GLU A 63 6.90 15.18 3.22
N THR A 64 8.13 15.16 3.72
CA THR A 64 8.57 14.07 4.61
C THR A 64 7.88 14.20 5.98
N THR A 65 7.42 13.08 6.54
CA THR A 65 6.90 12.94 7.91
C THR A 65 7.94 12.27 8.82
N PRO A 66 7.84 12.32 10.16
CA PRO A 66 8.75 11.60 11.05
C PRO A 66 8.69 10.08 10.82
N LEU A 67 7.49 9.55 10.59
CA LEU A 67 7.27 8.13 10.29
C LEU A 67 7.96 7.73 8.97
N PHE A 68 7.78 8.49 7.89
CA PHE A 68 8.47 8.19 6.64
C PHE A 68 9.99 8.29 6.77
N LEU A 69 10.52 9.25 7.54
CA LEU A 69 11.95 9.33 7.82
C LEU A 69 12.45 8.07 8.56
N ALA A 70 11.72 7.60 9.57
CA ALA A 70 12.08 6.41 10.32
C ALA A 70 12.10 5.16 9.42
N LEU A 71 11.02 4.93 8.65
CA LEU A 71 10.89 3.80 7.74
C LEU A 71 11.97 3.82 6.64
N ALA A 72 12.15 4.94 5.93
CA ALA A 72 13.17 5.07 4.89
C ALA A 72 14.62 4.96 5.43
N SER A 73 14.81 5.17 6.73
CA SER A 73 16.10 4.97 7.42
C SER A 73 16.25 3.59 8.09
N LYS A 74 15.29 2.67 7.89
CA LYS A 74 15.20 1.33 8.52
C LYS A 74 15.16 1.36 10.06
N LYS A 75 14.54 2.40 10.64
CA LYS A 75 14.46 2.67 12.09
C LYS A 75 13.14 2.15 12.64
N LEU A 76 13.00 0.83 12.70
CA LEU A 76 11.72 0.17 12.95
C LEU A 76 11.25 0.29 14.41
N LYS A 77 12.15 0.45 15.40
CA LYS A 77 11.74 0.72 16.79
C LYS A 77 11.20 2.14 16.92
N ALA A 78 11.90 3.10 16.30
CA ALA A 78 11.40 4.47 16.23
C ALA A 78 10.06 4.53 15.47
N ALA A 79 9.93 3.85 14.33
CA ALA A 79 8.66 3.76 13.59
C ALA A 79 7.53 3.13 14.44
N GLY A 80 7.84 2.12 15.26
CA GLY A 80 6.92 1.51 16.23
C GLY A 80 6.38 2.54 17.22
N ALA A 81 7.27 3.24 17.93
CA ALA A 81 6.88 4.25 18.92
C ALA A 81 6.16 5.47 18.29
N LEU A 82 6.47 5.83 17.05
CA LEU A 82 5.74 6.86 16.30
C LEU A 82 4.29 6.41 16.02
N LEU A 83 4.09 5.17 15.56
CA LEU A 83 2.77 4.60 15.29
C LEU A 83 1.97 4.31 16.57
N GLU A 84 2.62 3.96 17.67
CA GLU A 84 1.95 3.75 18.97
C GLU A 84 1.47 5.07 19.59
N ALA A 85 2.20 6.17 19.37
CA ALA A 85 1.78 7.51 19.79
C ALA A 85 0.79 8.19 18.82
N ARG A 86 0.83 7.83 17.53
CA ARG A 86 0.04 8.44 16.43
C ARG A 86 -0.30 7.38 15.35
N PRO A 87 -1.26 6.48 15.59
CA PRO A 87 -1.62 5.42 14.64
C PRO A 87 -2.10 5.95 13.28
N GLU A 88 -2.73 7.13 13.28
CA GLU A 88 -3.27 7.77 12.07
C GLU A 88 -2.20 8.19 11.06
N TRP A 89 -0.91 8.18 11.46
CA TRP A 89 0.20 8.46 10.56
C TRP A 89 0.46 7.32 9.56
N LEU A 90 -0.04 6.11 9.82
CA LEU A 90 0.11 4.93 8.97
C LEU A 90 -0.42 5.13 7.55
N GLU A 91 -1.55 5.83 7.42
CA GLU A 91 -2.26 6.08 6.15
C GLU A 91 -2.23 7.54 5.71
N LEU A 92 -1.39 8.37 6.35
CA LEU A 92 -1.38 9.81 6.11
C LEU A 92 -0.78 10.17 4.75
N ARG A 93 -1.63 10.66 3.83
CA ARG A 93 -1.26 10.93 2.43
C ARG A 93 -0.55 12.28 2.24
N ASN A 94 0.58 12.27 1.51
CA ASN A 94 1.33 13.48 1.11
C ASN A 94 0.58 14.33 0.05
N ARG A 95 1.15 15.44 -0.45
CA ARG A 95 0.45 16.29 -1.45
C ARG A 95 0.30 15.60 -2.81
N ASN A 96 1.12 14.57 -3.11
CA ASN A 96 0.90 13.70 -4.27
C ASN A 96 -0.32 12.77 -4.09
N GLY A 97 -0.80 12.56 -2.86
CA GLY A 97 -1.87 11.63 -2.50
C GLY A 97 -1.38 10.25 -2.04
N GLN A 98 -0.09 10.10 -1.78
CA GLN A 98 0.58 8.83 -1.50
C GLN A 98 0.66 8.54 0.00
N THR A 99 0.29 7.33 0.43
CA THR A 99 0.50 6.82 1.79
C THR A 99 2.01 6.56 2.06
N PRO A 100 2.44 6.37 3.31
CA PRO A 100 3.81 5.97 3.64
C PRO A 100 4.26 4.69 2.91
N LEU A 101 3.40 3.67 2.87
CA LEU A 101 3.66 2.40 2.17
C LEU A 101 3.84 2.63 0.65
N GLN A 102 2.92 3.37 0.03
CA GLN A 102 3.01 3.77 -1.37
C GLN A 102 4.31 4.53 -1.66
N ARG A 103 4.70 5.48 -0.81
CA ARG A 103 5.94 6.25 -1.00
C ARG A 103 7.20 5.38 -0.84
N LEU A 104 7.21 4.40 0.05
CA LEU A 104 8.32 3.45 0.20
C LEU A 104 8.49 2.55 -1.02
N ALA A 105 7.39 2.11 -1.63
CA ALA A 105 7.40 1.30 -2.86
C ALA A 105 8.10 1.97 -4.07
N LEU A 106 8.41 3.27 -3.97
CA LEU A 106 9.13 4.07 -4.98
C LEU A 106 10.53 4.54 -4.53
N ASN A 107 10.93 4.27 -3.28
CA ASN A 107 12.14 4.83 -2.66
C ASN A 107 12.92 3.84 -1.77
N CYS A 108 12.43 2.62 -1.57
CA CYS A 108 12.99 1.65 -0.65
C CYS A 108 12.75 0.21 -1.14
N GLU A 109 13.72 -0.66 -0.90
CA GLU A 109 13.71 -2.07 -1.31
C GLU A 109 13.88 -3.01 -0.09
N ASP A 110 13.55 -2.54 1.11
CA ASP A 110 13.84 -3.21 2.38
C ASP A 110 12.71 -4.15 2.84
N PRO A 111 12.88 -5.49 2.79
CA PRO A 111 11.80 -6.43 3.10
C PRO A 111 11.26 -6.30 4.53
N GLU A 112 12.13 -6.03 5.50
CA GLU A 112 11.80 -5.83 6.90
C GLU A 112 10.90 -4.59 7.10
N THR A 113 11.18 -3.48 6.41
CA THR A 113 10.34 -2.27 6.47
C THR A 113 8.95 -2.49 5.84
N PHE A 114 8.84 -3.24 4.74
CA PHE A 114 7.53 -3.60 4.17
C PHE A 114 6.75 -4.56 5.08
N LYS A 115 7.41 -5.59 5.64
CA LYS A 115 6.80 -6.50 6.64
C LYS A 115 6.29 -5.75 7.86
N PHE A 116 7.09 -4.85 8.42
CA PHE A 116 6.72 -4.05 9.58
C PHE A 116 5.44 -3.22 9.33
N LEU A 117 5.28 -2.63 8.13
CA LEU A 117 4.06 -1.89 7.78
C LEU A 117 2.85 -2.80 7.60
N HIS A 118 3.02 -3.96 6.95
CA HIS A 118 1.98 -4.97 6.83
C HIS A 118 1.52 -5.49 8.21
N GLU A 119 2.46 -5.79 9.11
CA GLU A 119 2.20 -6.21 10.49
C GLU A 119 1.55 -5.12 11.35
N LYS A 120 1.81 -3.83 11.06
CA LYS A 120 1.12 -2.68 11.67
C LYS A 120 -0.23 -2.36 11.00
N GLY A 121 -0.64 -3.09 9.95
CA GLY A 121 -1.95 -2.99 9.31
C GLY A 121 -2.08 -1.92 8.21
N ALA A 122 -0.99 -1.60 7.51
CA ALA A 122 -1.03 -0.66 6.39
C ALA A 122 -1.86 -1.19 5.20
N ASP A 123 -2.62 -0.31 4.54
CA ASP A 123 -3.49 -0.67 3.42
C ASP A 123 -2.66 -0.91 2.13
N MET A 124 -2.52 -2.18 1.76
CA MET A 124 -1.86 -2.60 0.51
C MET A 124 -2.74 -2.35 -0.72
N GLU A 125 -4.05 -2.31 -0.58
CA GLU A 125 -4.99 -2.10 -1.69
C GLU A 125 -5.36 -0.61 -1.87
N ALA A 126 -4.77 0.27 -1.05
CA ALA A 126 -4.77 1.72 -1.22
C ALA A 126 -4.35 2.09 -2.64
N THR A 127 -5.26 2.72 -3.39
CA THR A 127 -5.01 3.10 -4.78
C THR A 127 -4.29 4.44 -4.93
N ASP A 128 -3.63 4.59 -6.07
CA ASP A 128 -3.08 5.83 -6.61
C ASP A 128 -4.11 6.56 -7.52
N LYS A 129 -3.69 7.67 -8.15
CA LYS A 129 -4.56 8.46 -9.07
C LYS A 129 -4.88 7.74 -10.38
N ASN A 130 -4.21 6.63 -10.67
CA ASN A 130 -4.35 5.81 -11.87
C ASN A 130 -5.06 4.47 -11.57
N GLY A 131 -5.70 4.37 -10.40
CA GLY A 131 -6.43 3.17 -9.94
C GLY A 131 -5.55 1.98 -9.53
N GLY A 132 -4.22 2.11 -9.59
CA GLY A 132 -3.30 1.04 -9.20
C GLY A 132 -3.10 0.99 -7.69
N ASN A 133 -3.12 -0.20 -7.11
CA ASN A 133 -2.70 -0.42 -5.72
C ASN A 133 -1.17 -0.26 -5.56
N VAL A 134 -0.64 -0.49 -4.34
CA VAL A 134 0.79 -0.28 -4.08
C VAL A 134 1.71 -1.16 -4.94
N THR A 135 1.33 -2.42 -5.18
CA THR A 135 2.10 -3.36 -6.01
C THR A 135 2.11 -2.92 -7.48
N MET A 136 0.94 -2.58 -8.04
CA MET A 136 0.84 -2.09 -9.42
C MET A 136 1.57 -0.76 -9.62
N MET A 137 1.59 0.12 -8.62
CA MET A 137 2.38 1.35 -8.68
C MET A 137 3.90 1.05 -8.68
N ALA A 138 4.38 0.10 -7.87
CA ALA A 138 5.78 -0.33 -7.88
C ALA A 138 6.18 -0.90 -9.26
N ILE A 139 5.34 -1.75 -9.84
CA ILE A 139 5.53 -2.33 -11.19
C ILE A 139 5.56 -1.22 -12.26
N ARG A 140 4.61 -0.28 -12.24
CA ARG A 140 4.54 0.84 -13.21
C ARG A 140 5.78 1.75 -13.14
N HIS A 141 6.45 1.83 -11.99
CA HIS A 141 7.70 2.58 -11.80
C HIS A 141 8.99 1.72 -11.93
N SER A 142 8.90 0.47 -12.39
CA SER A 142 10.03 -0.48 -12.48
C SER A 142 10.76 -0.75 -11.15
N ALA A 143 10.10 -0.52 -10.01
CA ALA A 143 10.62 -0.86 -8.68
C ALA A 143 10.42 -2.36 -8.38
N LEU A 144 11.01 -3.22 -9.21
CA LEU A 144 10.68 -4.64 -9.27
C LEU A 144 11.05 -5.43 -8.00
N ASN A 145 12.06 -4.98 -7.25
CA ASN A 145 12.39 -5.52 -5.92
C ASN A 145 11.27 -5.22 -4.91
N ALA A 146 10.80 -3.97 -4.82
CA ALA A 146 9.66 -3.61 -3.98
C ALA A 146 8.37 -4.33 -4.42
N ALA A 147 8.10 -4.41 -5.73
CA ALA A 147 6.97 -5.18 -6.26
C ALA A 147 7.03 -6.66 -5.85
N THR A 148 8.20 -7.30 -5.91
CA THR A 148 8.37 -8.70 -5.49
C THR A 148 8.09 -8.88 -3.99
N ILE A 149 8.56 -7.96 -3.15
CA ILE A 149 8.29 -7.97 -1.71
C ILE A 149 6.78 -7.83 -1.45
N LEU A 150 6.11 -6.91 -2.13
CA LEU A 150 4.68 -6.66 -1.99
C LEU A 150 3.82 -7.84 -2.47
N ILE A 151 4.21 -8.50 -3.57
CA ILE A 151 3.61 -9.78 -4.00
C ILE A 151 3.80 -10.86 -2.92
N GLY A 152 4.99 -10.96 -2.34
CA GLY A 152 5.30 -11.88 -1.24
C GLY A 152 4.54 -11.59 0.08
N LEU A 153 3.92 -10.42 0.20
CA LEU A 153 3.01 -10.05 1.29
C LEU A 153 1.52 -10.22 0.92
N GLY A 154 1.22 -10.64 -0.32
CA GLY A 154 -0.15 -10.83 -0.81
C GLY A 154 -0.82 -9.60 -1.43
N GLY A 155 -0.09 -8.50 -1.63
CA GLY A 155 -0.60 -7.31 -2.33
C GLY A 155 -0.89 -7.62 -3.81
N ARG A 156 -2.12 -7.36 -4.26
CA ARG A 156 -2.64 -7.88 -5.54
C ARG A 156 -1.91 -7.34 -6.76
N VAL A 157 -1.92 -8.12 -7.84
CA VAL A 157 -1.41 -7.73 -9.17
C VAL A 157 -2.55 -7.89 -10.17
N ASP A 158 -2.81 -6.85 -10.96
CA ASP A 158 -3.57 -6.98 -12.20
C ASP A 158 -2.64 -7.57 -13.26
N LEU A 159 -2.83 -8.87 -13.55
CA LEU A 159 -1.99 -9.63 -14.50
C LEU A 159 -2.30 -9.31 -15.96
N ASP A 160 -3.44 -8.65 -16.21
CA ASP A 160 -3.98 -8.31 -17.52
C ASP A 160 -3.67 -6.84 -17.89
N ASP A 161 -3.16 -6.02 -16.96
CA ASP A 161 -2.59 -4.69 -17.22
C ASP A 161 -1.41 -4.80 -18.23
N PRO A 162 -1.46 -4.11 -19.39
CA PRO A 162 -0.38 -4.12 -20.38
C PRO A 162 1.01 -3.78 -19.84
N VAL A 163 1.12 -3.09 -18.70
CA VAL A 163 2.42 -2.82 -18.06
C VAL A 163 3.14 -4.09 -17.62
N ILE A 164 2.44 -5.18 -17.32
CA ILE A 164 3.05 -6.46 -16.96
C ILE A 164 3.90 -6.99 -18.12
N GLU A 165 3.36 -7.04 -19.33
CA GLU A 165 4.08 -7.48 -20.54
C GLU A 165 5.19 -6.52 -21.01
N ILE A 166 5.17 -5.27 -20.53
CA ILE A 166 6.27 -4.32 -20.73
C ILE A 166 7.38 -4.60 -19.72
N GLN A 167 7.06 -4.71 -18.43
CA GLN A 167 8.05 -4.92 -17.37
C GLN A 167 8.70 -6.31 -17.46
N LEU A 168 7.94 -7.38 -17.76
CA LEU A 168 8.50 -8.72 -18.02
C LEU A 168 9.56 -8.74 -19.14
N ARG A 169 9.44 -7.84 -20.13
CA ARG A 169 10.37 -7.70 -21.26
C ARG A 169 11.62 -6.90 -20.93
N VAL A 170 11.57 -6.04 -19.93
CA VAL A 170 12.70 -5.23 -19.43
C VAL A 170 13.41 -5.95 -18.27
N ALA A 171 12.70 -6.82 -17.54
CA ALA A 171 13.16 -7.60 -16.41
C ALA A 171 14.02 -8.82 -16.79
N THR A 172 14.76 -8.80 -17.90
CA THR A 172 15.51 -9.95 -18.43
C THR A 172 16.69 -10.40 -17.56
N ASP A 173 17.23 -9.47 -16.77
CA ASP A 173 18.51 -9.66 -16.08
C ASP A 173 18.34 -10.48 -14.79
N GLU A 174 19.37 -11.22 -14.38
CA GLU A 174 19.30 -12.17 -13.25
C GLU A 174 18.78 -11.55 -11.94
N MET A 175 19.06 -10.26 -11.71
CA MET A 175 18.56 -9.48 -10.58
C MET A 175 17.03 -9.52 -10.45
N ASN A 176 16.30 -9.60 -11.57
CA ASN A 176 14.84 -9.57 -11.62
C ASN A 176 14.21 -10.98 -11.68
N LEU A 177 15.00 -12.06 -11.61
CA LEU A 177 14.49 -13.43 -11.52
C LEU A 177 13.45 -13.65 -10.40
N PRO A 178 13.55 -13.01 -9.21
CA PRO A 178 12.49 -13.08 -8.20
C PRO A 178 11.14 -12.53 -8.71
N PHE A 179 11.14 -11.38 -9.39
CA PHE A 179 9.96 -10.77 -9.98
C PHE A 179 9.36 -11.64 -11.09
N LEU A 180 10.20 -12.10 -12.03
CA LEU A 180 9.77 -12.99 -13.12
C LEU A 180 9.10 -14.26 -12.58
N LYS A 181 9.68 -14.88 -11.54
CA LYS A 181 9.12 -16.07 -10.88
C LYS A 181 7.78 -15.77 -10.19
N ALA A 182 7.67 -14.65 -9.48
CA ALA A 182 6.46 -14.24 -8.77
C ALA A 182 5.28 -13.99 -9.73
N ILE A 183 5.50 -13.29 -10.84
CA ILE A 183 4.46 -13.12 -11.89
C ILE A 183 4.14 -14.47 -12.56
N GLY A 184 5.14 -15.34 -12.75
CA GLY A 184 4.95 -16.70 -13.26
C GLY A 184 4.04 -17.56 -12.37
N THR A 185 4.24 -17.57 -11.06
CA THR A 185 3.39 -18.32 -10.11
C THR A 185 1.97 -17.78 -10.08
N LEU A 186 1.79 -16.45 -10.01
CA LEU A 186 0.48 -15.82 -10.04
C LEU A 186 -0.31 -16.14 -11.32
N ARG A 187 0.35 -16.21 -12.48
CA ARG A 187 -0.28 -16.59 -13.76
C ARG A 187 -0.71 -18.06 -13.80
N GLU A 188 0.07 -18.97 -13.22
CA GLU A 188 -0.35 -20.37 -13.10
C GLU A 188 -1.48 -20.56 -12.09
N GLU A 189 -1.55 -19.74 -11.04
CA GLU A 189 -2.67 -19.71 -10.09
C GLU A 189 -3.96 -19.15 -10.73
N GLN A 190 -3.86 -18.04 -11.48
CA GLN A 190 -4.96 -17.46 -12.26
C GLN A 190 -5.57 -18.50 -13.22
N LYS A 191 -4.73 -19.22 -13.98
CA LYS A 191 -5.17 -20.31 -14.88
C LYS A 191 -5.86 -21.45 -14.15
N ARG A 192 -5.33 -21.90 -13.00
CA ARG A 192 -5.94 -22.94 -12.18
C ARG A 192 -7.31 -22.51 -11.66
N GLN A 193 -7.45 -21.25 -11.21
CA GLN A 193 -8.73 -20.74 -10.73
C GLN A 193 -9.75 -20.60 -11.86
N GLN A 194 -9.36 -20.08 -13.02
CA GLN A 194 -10.22 -20.02 -14.22
C GLN A 194 -10.70 -21.41 -14.64
N LYS A 195 -9.80 -22.41 -14.64
CA LYS A 195 -10.15 -23.81 -14.90
C LYS A 195 -11.13 -24.35 -13.85
N ALA A 196 -10.85 -24.17 -12.57
CA ALA A 196 -11.69 -24.68 -11.48
C ALA A 196 -13.10 -24.07 -11.48
N ASN A 197 -13.22 -22.78 -11.81
CA ASN A 197 -14.51 -22.12 -12.00
C ASN A 197 -15.30 -22.76 -13.16
N LEU A 198 -14.67 -22.98 -14.31
CA LEU A 198 -15.30 -23.62 -15.47
C LEU A 198 -15.75 -25.07 -15.17
N GLU A 199 -14.94 -25.84 -14.45
CA GLU A 199 -15.30 -27.19 -14.00
C GLU A 199 -16.48 -27.17 -13.00
N ALA A 200 -16.55 -26.17 -12.12
CA ALA A 200 -17.68 -25.98 -11.20
C ALA A 200 -18.97 -25.56 -11.92
N ASP A 201 -18.89 -24.65 -12.89
CA ASP A 201 -20.05 -24.23 -13.71
C ASP A 201 -20.63 -25.42 -14.49
N ILE A 202 -19.78 -26.25 -15.11
CA ILE A 202 -20.21 -27.48 -15.80
C ILE A 202 -20.89 -28.46 -14.82
N GLY A 203 -20.34 -28.62 -13.61
CA GLY A 203 -20.95 -29.43 -12.55
C GLY A 203 -22.35 -28.93 -12.16
N ALA A 204 -22.50 -27.64 -11.92
CA ALA A 204 -23.78 -27.01 -11.59
C ALA A 204 -24.81 -27.15 -12.72
N MET A 205 -24.40 -27.10 -13.99
CA MET A 205 -25.30 -27.37 -15.13
C MET A 205 -25.77 -28.82 -15.17
N HIS A 206 -24.92 -29.79 -14.84
CA HIS A 206 -25.32 -31.20 -14.74
C HIS A 206 -26.26 -31.48 -13.56
N GLU A 207 -26.03 -30.87 -12.39
CA GLU A 207 -26.96 -30.99 -11.25
C GLU A 207 -28.29 -30.28 -11.52
N GLY A 208 -28.27 -29.12 -12.19
CA GLY A 208 -29.49 -28.42 -12.64
C GLY A 208 -30.32 -29.23 -13.65
N LEU A 209 -29.69 -30.07 -14.48
CA LEU A 209 -30.35 -31.03 -15.36
C LEU A 209 -30.86 -32.28 -14.63
N ALA A 210 -30.33 -32.59 -13.44
CA ALA A 210 -30.79 -33.71 -12.60
C ALA A 210 -32.02 -33.36 -11.73
N ALA A 211 -32.36 -32.08 -11.59
CA ALA A 211 -33.64 -31.66 -11.02
C ALA A 211 -34.79 -32.23 -11.87
N PRO A 212 -35.68 -33.08 -11.30
CA PRO A 212 -36.59 -33.87 -12.11
C PRO A 212 -37.56 -32.96 -12.88
N LEU A 213 -37.50 -33.07 -14.22
CA LEU A 213 -38.50 -32.53 -15.14
C LEU A 213 -39.88 -33.04 -14.74
N THR A 214 -40.54 -32.28 -13.87
CA THR A 214 -41.81 -32.66 -13.26
C THR A 214 -42.87 -32.49 -14.32
N VAL A 215 -43.09 -33.56 -15.10
CA VAL A 215 -44.02 -33.61 -16.22
C VAL A 215 -45.37 -33.10 -15.73
N LYS A 216 -45.73 -31.88 -16.16
CA LYS A 216 -47.06 -31.32 -15.95
C LYS A 216 -48.03 -32.22 -16.70
N THR A 217 -48.59 -33.18 -15.97
CA THR A 217 -49.53 -34.15 -16.49
C THR A 217 -50.74 -33.41 -17.02
N LEU A 218 -50.84 -33.34 -18.35
CA LEU A 218 -51.98 -32.82 -19.06
C LEU A 218 -53.18 -33.72 -18.73
N ARG A 219 -53.90 -33.38 -17.66
CA ARG A 219 -55.18 -34.00 -17.30
C ARG A 219 -56.19 -33.69 -18.40
N LEU A 220 -56.25 -34.60 -19.37
CA LEU A 220 -57.25 -34.67 -20.42
C LEU A 220 -58.65 -34.52 -19.80
N LYS A 221 -59.35 -33.43 -20.12
CA LYS A 221 -60.77 -33.28 -19.79
C LYS A 221 -61.63 -34.06 -20.79
N LYS A 222 -61.77 -35.36 -20.52
CA LYS A 222 -62.94 -36.19 -20.87
C LYS A 222 -63.12 -37.24 -19.76
N ALA A 223 -64.29 -37.58 -19.26
CA ALA A 223 -65.63 -36.94 -19.18
C ALA A 223 -66.40 -37.76 -18.08
N GLU A 224 -67.73 -37.80 -17.85
CA GLU A 224 -68.95 -37.25 -18.45
C GLU A 224 -69.94 -36.93 -17.31
N LEU A 225 -70.61 -35.76 -17.36
CA LEU A 225 -71.96 -35.47 -16.81
C LEU A 225 -72.39 -34.05 -17.22
#